data_AF-A0AAD6KFE5-F1
#
_entry.id   AF-A0AAD6KFE5-F1
#
_cell.length_a   1.000
_cell.length_b   1.000
_cell.length_c   1.000
_cell.angle_alpha   90.00
_cell.angle_beta   90.00
_cell.angle_gamma   90.00
#
_symmetry.space_group_name_H-M   'P 1'
#
loop_
_entity.id
_entity.type
_entity.pdbx_description
1 polymer ?
#
loop_
_entity_poly.entity_id
_entity_poly.type
_entity_poly.pdbx_seq_one_letter_code
_entity_poly.pdbx_strand_id
1 'polypeptide(L)'
;METFTTLLVLLMKVLVCATSPTGIPSKSQDLVVATNEMARANYFSFVMLINMSPLDQRLQENVTFLMPKDRMLSKIRMHQNAVSGFLLRHSIPSPLLFDRSPSTYSTGIADSQF
;
A
#
# COMPACT_ATOMS: atom_id res chain seq x y z
N MET A 1 19.20 29.73 43.18
CA MET A 1 20.05 29.04 42.18
C MET A 1 19.40 27.73 41.72
N GLU A 2 18.99 26.86 42.65
CA GLU A 2 18.29 25.58 42.41
C GLU A 2 16.99 25.65 41.57
N THR A 3 16.18 26.68 41.79
CA THR A 3 14.89 26.87 41.08
C THR A 3 15.06 27.35 39.64
N PHE A 4 16.14 28.11 39.39
CA PHE A 4 16.46 28.61 38.06
C PHE A 4 17.00 27.50 37.16
N THR A 5 17.85 26.62 37.71
CA THR A 5 18.38 25.47 36.98
C THR A 5 17.28 24.45 36.65
N THR A 6 16.35 24.19 37.57
CA THR A 6 15.20 23.31 37.30
C THR A 6 14.26 23.86 36.23
N LEU A 7 13.98 25.17 36.23
CA LEU A 7 13.20 25.82 35.18
C LEU A 7 13.90 25.73 33.82
N LEU A 8 15.22 25.98 33.78
CA LEU A 8 16.01 25.88 32.56
C LEU A 8 15.99 24.45 32.00
N VAL A 9 16.14 23.43 32.86
CA VAL A 9 16.07 22.02 32.46
C VAL A 9 14.68 21.65 31.94
N LEU A 10 13.60 22.15 32.57
CA LEU A 10 12.24 21.93 32.10
C LEU A 10 12.03 22.55 30.71
N LEU A 11 12.49 23.79 30.50
CA LEU A 11 12.39 24.49 29.23
C LEU A 11 13.14 23.76 28.11
N MET A 12 14.34 23.26 28.40
CA MET A 12 15.13 22.47 27.45
C MET A 12 14.45 21.15 27.09
N LYS A 13 13.80 20.47 28.03
CA LYS A 13 13.02 19.25 27.75
C LYS A 13 11.81 19.52 26.86
N VAL A 14 11.10 20.62 27.09
CA VAL A 14 9.96 21.02 26.24
C VAL A 14 10.42 21.36 24.83
N LEU A 15 11.53 22.07 24.69
CA LEU A 15 12.09 22.42 23.38
C LEU A 15 12.52 21.18 22.59
N VAL A 16 13.18 20.21 23.22
CA VAL A 16 13.58 18.94 22.59
C VAL A 16 12.37 18.11 22.14
N CYS A 17 11.29 18.09 22.95
CA CYS A 17 10.05 17.42 22.56
C CYS A 17 9.36 18.11 21.36
N ALA A 18 9.45 19.45 21.27
CA ALA A 18 8.85 20.22 20.18
C ALA A 18 9.62 20.10 18.85
N THR A 19 10.93 19.83 18.89
CA THR A 19 11.77 19.65 17.70
C THR A 19 11.89 18.20 17.25
N SER A 20 11.23 17.26 17.94
CA SER A 20 11.15 15.88 17.46
C SER A 20 10.44 15.93 16.11
N PRO A 21 11.05 15.46 15.00
CA PRO A 21 10.30 15.29 13.78
C PRO A 21 9.19 14.32 14.12
N THR A 22 7.96 14.82 14.23
CA THR A 22 6.79 13.98 14.20
C THR A 22 6.85 13.43 12.79
N GLY A 23 7.40 12.23 12.63
CA GLY A 23 7.52 11.60 11.34
C GLY A 23 6.11 11.49 10.81
N ILE A 24 5.70 12.44 9.95
CA ILE A 24 4.45 12.33 9.23
C ILE A 24 4.63 11.02 8.48
N PRO A 25 3.84 10.00 8.81
CA PRO A 25 4.08 8.70 8.24
C PRO A 25 3.87 8.88 6.73
N SER A 26 4.93 8.69 5.96
CA SER A 26 4.94 8.91 4.52
C SER A 26 4.60 7.59 3.84
N LYS A 27 3.84 7.66 2.74
CA LYS A 27 3.58 6.47 1.92
C LYS A 27 4.92 5.86 1.49
N SER A 28 5.01 4.53 1.55
CA SER A 28 6.17 3.81 1.02
C SER A 28 6.39 4.14 -0.46
N GLN A 29 7.66 4.16 -0.88
CA GLN A 29 8.03 4.42 -2.27
C GLN A 29 7.33 3.43 -3.23
N ASP A 30 7.20 2.17 -2.83
CA ASP A 30 6.51 1.15 -3.62
C ASP A 30 5.03 1.44 -3.79
N LEU A 31 4.36 1.95 -2.76
CA LEU A 31 2.96 2.36 -2.85
C LEU A 31 2.79 3.58 -3.78
N VAL A 32 3.76 4.51 -3.79
CA VAL A 32 3.78 5.65 -4.73
C VAL A 32 3.94 5.16 -6.17
N VAL A 33 4.89 4.26 -6.42
CA VAL A 33 5.08 3.66 -7.75
C VAL A 33 3.83 2.89 -8.19
N ALA A 34 3.28 2.06 -7.31
CA ALA A 34 2.09 1.28 -7.61
C ALA A 34 0.89 2.18 -7.93
N THR A 35 0.63 3.22 -7.13
CA THR A 35 -0.49 4.15 -7.40
C THR A 35 -0.31 4.95 -8.69
N ASN A 36 0.92 5.25 -9.10
CA ASN A 36 1.20 5.86 -10.40
C ASN A 36 0.89 4.90 -11.56
N GLU A 37 1.33 3.65 -11.48
CA GLU A 37 1.04 2.63 -12.50
C GLU A 37 -0.46 2.29 -12.56
N MET A 38 -1.16 2.28 -11.41
CA MET A 38 -2.62 2.16 -11.35
C MET A 38 -3.32 3.29 -12.11
N ALA A 39 -2.89 4.53 -11.93
CA ALA A 39 -3.45 5.69 -12.62
C ALA A 39 -3.23 5.59 -14.13
N ARG A 40 -2.02 5.18 -14.57
CA ARG A 40 -1.71 4.93 -15.98
C ARG A 40 -2.61 3.87 -16.61
N ALA A 41 -3.03 2.88 -15.84
CA ALA A 41 -3.96 1.84 -16.26
C ALA A 41 -5.45 2.19 -16.09
N ASN A 42 -5.78 3.46 -15.79
CA ASN A 42 -7.14 4.00 -15.62
C ASN A 42 -7.91 3.46 -14.39
N TYR A 43 -7.22 3.17 -13.29
CA TYR A 43 -7.83 2.80 -11.99
C TYR A 43 -7.91 4.00 -11.02
N PHE A 44 -8.40 5.15 -11.50
CA PHE A 44 -8.34 6.42 -10.77
C PHE A 44 -9.13 6.39 -9.45
N SER A 45 -10.32 5.79 -9.47
CA SER A 45 -11.18 5.74 -8.28
C SER A 45 -10.55 4.91 -7.16
N PHE A 46 -9.83 3.83 -7.52
CA PHE A 46 -9.12 3.02 -6.52
C PHE A 46 -7.90 3.76 -5.94
N VAL A 47 -7.14 4.47 -6.79
CA VAL A 47 -6.03 5.34 -6.34
C VAL A 47 -6.51 6.42 -5.39
N MET A 48 -7.67 7.03 -5.68
CA MET A 48 -8.30 8.03 -4.82
C MET A 48 -8.60 7.46 -3.43
N LEU A 49 -9.12 6.24 -3.34
CA LEU A 49 -9.36 5.57 -2.04
C LEU A 49 -8.07 5.33 -1.26
N ILE A 50 -6.99 4.90 -1.92
CA ILE A 50 -5.66 4.74 -1.29
C ILE A 50 -5.14 6.08 -0.76
N ASN A 51 -5.38 7.17 -1.49
CA ASN A 51 -4.92 8.50 -1.09
C ASN A 51 -5.76 9.12 0.04
N MET A 52 -7.03 8.77 0.14
CA MET A 52 -7.94 9.23 1.18
C MET A 52 -7.92 8.36 2.44
N SER A 53 -7.39 7.13 2.36
CA SER A 53 -7.24 6.27 3.52
C SER A 53 -6.18 6.83 4.47
N PRO A 54 -6.39 6.76 5.80
CA PRO A 54 -5.31 6.93 6.75
C PRO A 54 -4.19 5.94 6.44
N LEU A 55 -2.96 6.32 6.80
CA LEU A 55 -1.80 5.51 6.54
C LEU A 55 -1.85 4.25 7.41
N ASP A 56 -2.06 3.10 6.76
CA ASP A 56 -2.08 1.79 7.39
C ASP A 56 -0.83 1.04 6.97
N GLN A 57 -0.02 0.58 7.94
CA GLN A 57 1.21 -0.16 7.67
C GLN A 57 0.95 -1.43 6.85
N ARG A 58 -0.22 -2.05 7.01
CA ARG A 58 -0.64 -3.24 6.26
C ARG A 58 -0.87 -2.97 4.77
N LEU A 59 -1.09 -1.70 4.39
CA LEU A 59 -1.23 -1.28 3.00
C LEU A 59 0.07 -0.73 2.40
N GLN A 60 1.14 -0.66 3.22
CA GLN A 60 2.43 -0.10 2.81
C GLN A 60 3.52 -1.16 2.60
N GLU A 61 3.40 -2.32 3.26
CA GLU A 61 4.40 -3.38 3.23
C GLU A 61 3.95 -4.57 2.37
N ASN A 62 4.74 -4.88 1.33
CA ASN A 62 4.68 -6.12 0.54
C ASN A 62 3.26 -6.60 0.17
N VAL A 63 2.43 -5.66 -0.30
CA VAL A 63 1.03 -5.88 -0.63
C VAL A 63 0.81 -5.91 -2.14
N THR A 64 0.00 -6.87 -2.61
CA THR A 64 -0.52 -6.87 -3.97
C THR A 64 -1.96 -6.36 -3.95
N PHE A 65 -2.23 -5.26 -4.65
CA PHE A 65 -3.59 -4.70 -4.76
C PHE A 65 -4.39 -5.37 -5.89
N LEU A 66 -5.60 -5.81 -5.57
CA LEU A 66 -6.60 -6.32 -6.50
C LEU A 66 -7.57 -5.19 -6.87
N MET A 67 -7.24 -4.46 -7.94
CA MET A 67 -7.85 -3.18 -8.27
C MET A 67 -9.17 -3.34 -9.04
N PRO A 68 -10.33 -3.10 -8.41
CA PRO A 68 -11.60 -3.01 -9.13
C PRO A 68 -11.61 -1.80 -10.09
N LYS A 69 -12.18 -1.96 -11.28
CA LYS A 69 -12.39 -0.84 -12.22
C LYS A 69 -13.36 0.20 -11.65
N ASP A 70 -13.23 1.44 -12.08
CA ASP A 70 -14.05 2.58 -11.66
C ASP A 70 -15.57 2.33 -11.79
N ARG A 71 -16.00 1.65 -12.88
CA ARG A 71 -17.42 1.26 -13.08
C ARG A 71 -17.92 0.26 -12.03
N MET A 72 -17.05 -0.56 -11.47
CA MET A 72 -17.42 -1.49 -10.40
C MET A 72 -17.50 -0.74 -9.07
N LEU A 73 -16.52 0.13 -8.79
CA LEU A 73 -16.50 1.00 -7.61
C LEU A 73 -17.72 1.92 -7.52
N SER A 74 -18.20 2.48 -8.64
CA SER A 74 -19.36 3.38 -8.65
C SER A 74 -20.68 2.75 -8.21
N LYS A 75 -20.75 1.41 -8.18
CA LYS A 75 -21.92 0.66 -7.70
C LYS A 75 -21.86 0.34 -6.21
N ILE A 76 -20.71 0.53 -5.58
CA ILE A 76 -20.49 0.18 -4.18
C ILE A 76 -20.84 1.40 -3.32
N ARG A 77 -21.74 1.21 -2.34
CA ARG A 77 -21.97 2.20 -1.29
C ARG A 77 -20.96 1.97 -0.18
N MET A 78 -20.07 2.94 0.05
CA MET A 78 -19.06 2.87 1.10
C MET A 78 -19.16 4.06 2.04
N HIS A 79 -19.13 3.78 3.34
CA HIS A 79 -18.93 4.79 4.36
C HIS A 79 -17.44 5.10 4.51
N GLN A 80 -17.11 6.32 4.91
CA GLN A 80 -15.72 6.77 5.03
C GLN A 80 -14.88 5.91 5.98
N ASN A 81 -15.49 5.43 7.08
CA ASN A 81 -14.85 4.52 8.03
C ASN A 81 -14.60 3.11 7.49
N ALA A 82 -15.25 2.73 6.37
CA ALA A 82 -15.11 1.42 5.76
C ALA A 82 -14.00 1.37 4.68
N VAL A 83 -13.39 2.51 4.32
CA VAL A 83 -12.41 2.60 3.24
C VAL A 83 -11.17 1.74 3.51
N SER A 84 -10.55 1.84 4.69
CA SER A 84 -9.38 1.01 5.04
C SER A 84 -9.72 -0.49 4.98
N GLY A 85 -10.87 -0.88 5.56
CA GLY A 85 -11.32 -2.28 5.51
C GLY A 85 -11.64 -2.76 4.10
N PHE A 86 -12.14 -1.88 3.22
CA PHE A 86 -12.34 -2.18 1.82
C PHE A 86 -11.01 -2.41 1.10
N LEU A 87 -10.03 -1.50 1.27
CA LEU A 87 -8.71 -1.64 0.66
C LEU A 87 -8.03 -2.94 1.10
N LEU A 88 -8.09 -3.28 2.40
CA LEU A 88 -7.53 -4.52 2.94
C LEU A 88 -8.15 -5.79 2.34
N ARG A 89 -9.45 -5.79 2.02
CA ARG A 89 -10.09 -6.93 1.34
C ARG A 89 -9.69 -7.04 -0.13
N HIS A 90 -9.24 -5.95 -0.73
CA HIS A 90 -8.70 -5.87 -2.07
C HIS A 90 -7.16 -5.87 -2.07
N SER A 91 -6.57 -6.44 -1.04
CA SER A 91 -5.13 -6.52 -0.84
C SER A 91 -4.75 -7.94 -0.44
N ILE A 92 -3.68 -8.46 -1.05
CA ILE A 92 -3.04 -9.71 -0.64
C ILE A 92 -1.73 -9.34 0.04
N PRO A 93 -1.47 -9.77 1.28
CA PRO A 93 -0.25 -9.45 2.03
C PRO A 93 0.96 -10.29 1.56
N SER A 94 1.15 -10.37 0.24
CA SER A 94 2.32 -10.99 -0.40
C SER A 94 2.42 -10.50 -1.85
N PRO A 95 3.64 -10.36 -2.40
CA PRO A 95 3.85 -10.23 -3.83
C PRO A 95 3.34 -11.50 -4.54
N LEU A 96 2.42 -11.36 -5.49
CA LEU A 96 2.00 -12.50 -6.32
C LEU A 96 3.09 -12.82 -7.35
N LEU A 97 3.74 -13.97 -7.20
CA LEU A 97 4.63 -14.53 -8.21
C LEU A 97 3.80 -15.35 -9.21
N PHE A 98 3.67 -14.87 -10.45
CA PHE A 98 3.09 -15.65 -11.52
C PHE A 98 4.16 -16.57 -12.09
N ASP A 99 4.33 -17.77 -11.51
CA ASP A 99 5.10 -18.84 -12.17
C ASP A 99 4.33 -19.29 -13.41
N ARG A 100 4.75 -18.78 -14.57
CA ARG A 100 4.31 -19.28 -15.87
C ARG A 100 4.87 -20.69 -16.02
N SER A 101 4.05 -21.71 -15.78
CA SER A 101 4.41 -23.08 -16.14
C SER A 101 4.72 -23.12 -17.64
N PRO A 102 5.93 -23.53 -18.08
CA PRO A 102 6.18 -23.74 -19.50
C PRO A 102 5.32 -24.92 -19.94
N SER A 103 4.30 -24.66 -20.75
CA SER A 103 3.63 -25.70 -21.51
C SER A 103 4.63 -26.22 -22.55
N THR A 104 5.48 -27.14 -22.14
CA THR A 104 6.33 -27.92 -23.05
C THR A 104 5.41 -28.81 -23.86
N TYR A 105 5.04 -28.38 -25.07
CA TYR A 105 4.58 -29.30 -26.11
C TYR A 105 5.74 -30.24 -26.40
N SER A 106 5.66 -31.46 -25.87
CA SER A 106 6.56 -32.54 -26.21
C SER A 106 6.25 -32.99 -27.63
N THR A 107 7.07 -32.55 -28.59
CA THR A 107 7.15 -33.14 -29.93
C THR A 107 7.68 -34.56 -29.77
N GLY A 108 6.78 -35.51 -29.54
CA GLY A 108 7.06 -36.94 -29.59
C GLY A 108 6.88 -37.45 -31.01
N ILE A 109 7.98 -37.49 -31.76
CA ILE A 109 8.13 -38.43 -32.88
C ILE A 109 8.01 -39.84 -32.29
N ALA A 110 6.99 -40.57 -32.71
CA ALA A 110 6.98 -42.02 -32.57
C ALA A 110 6.79 -42.60 -33.98
N ASP A 111 7.89 -43.12 -34.50
CA ASP A 111 7.88 -44.15 -35.52
C ASP A 111 6.91 -45.27 -35.11
N SER A 112 6.04 -45.70 -36.03
CA SER A 112 5.61 -47.08 -36.06
C SER A 112 5.41 -47.52 -37.50
N GLN A 113 6.33 -48.39 -37.93
CA GLN A 113 6.17 -49.25 -39.09
C GLN A 113 4.93 -50.12 -38.94
N PHE A 114 4.06 -50.13 -39.95
CA PHE A 114 3.60 -51.30 -40.71
C PHE A 114 2.76 -50.85 -41.91
#